data_AF-A0A2E4YY69-F1
#
_entry.id   AF-A0A2E4YY69-F1
#
_cell.length_a   1.000
_cell.length_b   1.000
_cell.length_c   1.000
_cell.angle_alpha   90.00
_cell.angle_beta   90.00
_cell.angle_gamma   90.00
#
_symmetry.space_group_name_H-M   'P 1'
#
loop_
_entity.id
_entity.type
_entity.pdbx_description
1 polymer ?
#
loop_
_entity_poly.entity_id
_entity_poly.type
_entity_poly.pdbx_seq_one_letter_code
_entity_poly.pdbx_strand_id
1 'polypeptide(L)'
;MQLTIEMIVSIGALIASVGTSFVIVRQKVTELEDILKDAVRRLNELDTRLDRNDNQTDLVGQKLSVIAGMMDPENRERLHRSLERLTVEAETIRRDVNILQHMHNGRHPPVPDEKTG
;
A
#
# COMPACT_ATOMS: atom_id res chain seq x y z
N MET A 1 13.56 82.15 22.21
CA MET A 1 13.26 80.72 22.48
C MET A 1 14.61 80.02 22.52
N GLN A 2 15.19 79.84 23.71
CA GLN A 2 16.49 79.16 23.84
C GLN A 2 16.24 77.66 23.74
N LEU A 3 16.87 77.00 22.77
CA LEU A 3 16.88 75.54 22.69
C LEU A 3 17.61 75.00 23.92
N THR A 4 16.85 74.54 24.91
CA THR A 4 17.40 73.91 26.11
C THR A 4 17.99 72.55 25.73
N ILE A 5 19.16 72.22 26.28
CA ILE A 5 19.85 70.93 26.07
C ILE A 5 18.92 69.74 26.40
N GLU A 6 18.10 69.87 27.44
CA GLU A 6 17.07 68.89 27.83
C GLU A 6 16.08 68.60 26.69
N MET A 7 15.69 69.62 25.94
CA MET A 7 14.74 69.51 24.84
C MET A 7 15.36 68.79 23.64
N ILE A 8 16.65 69.04 23.36
CA ILE A 8 17.41 68.32 22.31
C ILE A 8 17.57 66.85 22.69
N VAL A 9 17.87 66.55 23.96
CA VAL A 9 18.00 65.18 24.47
C VAL A 9 16.67 64.44 24.40
N SER A 10 15.55 65.06 24.80
CA SER A 10 14.22 64.45 24.68
C SER A 10 13.81 64.16 23.23
N ILE A 11 14.07 65.09 22.30
CA ILE A 11 13.78 64.86 20.87
C ILE A 11 14.66 63.73 20.33
N GLY A 12 15.95 63.71 20.68
CA GLY A 12 16.87 62.63 20.31
C GLY A 12 16.44 61.27 20.85
N ALA A 13 16.01 61.20 22.11
CA ALA A 13 15.52 59.98 22.74
C ALA A 13 14.22 59.48 22.07
N LEU A 14 13.32 60.39 21.68
CA LEU A 14 12.08 60.03 21.02
C LEU A 14 12.32 59.49 19.60
N ILE A 15 13.21 60.11 18.84
CA ILE A 15 13.63 59.61 17.52
C ILE A 15 14.32 58.24 17.65
N ALA A 16 15.20 58.07 18.63
CA ALA A 16 15.85 56.78 18.89
C ALA A 16 14.86 55.68 19.31
N SER A 17 13.85 56.02 20.12
CA SER A 17 12.80 55.08 20.56
C SER A 17 11.89 54.63 19.40
N VAL A 18 11.49 55.56 18.53
CA VAL A 18 10.70 55.24 17.33
C VAL A 18 11.52 54.42 16.34
N GLY A 19 12.79 54.78 16.13
CA GLY A 19 13.70 54.04 15.24
C GLY A 19 13.94 52.61 15.71
N THR A 20 14.20 52.40 17.01
CA THR A 20 14.41 51.06 17.58
C THR A 20 13.13 50.21 17.50
N SER A 21 11.97 50.79 17.82
CA SER A 21 10.68 50.10 17.71
C SER A 21 10.39 49.65 16.28
N PHE A 22 10.65 50.51 15.28
CA PHE A 22 10.48 50.17 13.86
C PHE A 22 11.37 49.01 13.42
N VAL A 23 12.64 49.00 13.84
CA VAL A 23 13.58 47.91 13.55
C VAL A 23 13.11 46.59 14.16
N ILE A 24 12.65 46.61 15.41
CA ILE A 24 12.14 45.42 16.11
C ILE A 24 10.91 44.86 15.39
N VAL A 25 9.96 45.71 15.01
CA VAL A 25 8.77 45.29 14.27
C VAL A 25 9.16 44.67 12.93
N ARG A 26 10.07 45.31 12.18
CA ARG A 26 10.55 44.76 10.90
C ARG A 26 11.19 43.39 11.07
N GLN A 27 12.02 43.21 12.09
CA GLN A 27 12.66 41.92 12.40
C GLN A 27 11.62 40.85 12.73
N LYS A 28 10.59 41.19 13.53
CA LYS A 28 9.52 40.26 13.90
C LYS A 28 8.63 39.88 12.71
N VAL A 29 8.38 40.81 11.78
CA VAL A 29 7.64 40.52 10.55
C VAL A 29 8.42 39.54 9.67
N THR A 30 9.74 39.74 9.51
CA THR A 30 10.57 38.79 8.75
C THR A 30 10.59 37.40 9.40
N GLU A 31 10.71 37.33 10.72
CA GLU A 31 10.65 36.06 11.46
C GLU A 31 9.31 35.33 11.25
N LEU A 32 8.19 36.07 11.27
CA LEU A 32 6.86 35.52 10.99
C LEU A 32 6.73 35.04 9.54
N GLU A 33 7.29 35.76 8.57
CA GLU A 33 7.30 35.32 7.17
C GLU A 33 8.06 34.00 6.98
N ASP A 34 9.20 33.84 7.66
CA ASP A 34 10.00 32.63 7.57
C ASP A 34 9.30 31.43 8.22
N ILE A 35 8.67 31.63 9.38
CA ILE A 35 7.84 30.62 10.04
C ILE A 35 6.66 30.23 9.14
N LEU A 36 6.00 31.20 8.51
CA LEU A 36 4.87 30.94 7.61
C LEU A 36 5.31 30.13 6.39
N LYS A 37 6.45 30.46 5.78
CA LYS A 37 7.00 29.70 4.65
C LYS A 37 7.33 28.26 5.05
N ASP A 38 7.94 28.05 6.21
CA ASP A 38 8.25 26.70 6.70
C ASP A 38 6.97 25.91 7.00
N ALA A 39 5.97 26.54 7.62
CA ALA A 39 4.68 25.92 7.88
C ALA A 39 3.97 25.49 6.58
N VAL A 40 3.94 26.35 5.56
CA VAL A 40 3.36 26.02 4.25
C VAL A 40 4.12 24.87 3.59
N ARG A 41 5.44 24.86 3.66
CA ARG A 41 6.26 23.76 3.13
C ARG A 41 5.91 22.43 3.80
N ARG A 42 5.84 22.41 5.13
CA ARG A 42 5.48 21.20 5.89
C ARG A 42 4.05 20.75 5.60
N LEU A 43 3.11 21.67 5.41
CA LEU A 43 1.75 21.34 5.01
C LEU A 43 1.73 20.67 3.63
N ASN A 44 2.45 21.19 2.65
CA ASN A 44 2.54 20.57 1.32
C ASN A 44 3.19 19.17 1.37
N GLU A 45 4.22 18.99 2.23
CA GLU A 45 4.84 17.68 2.44
C GLU A 45 3.88 16.69 3.10
N LEU A 46 3.06 17.14 4.06
CA LEU A 46 2.02 16.34 4.69
C LEU A 46 0.91 15.97 3.71
N ASP A 47 0.46 16.91 2.89
CA ASP A 47 -0.56 16.71 1.85
C ASP A 47 -0.10 15.63 0.85
N THR A 48 1.13 15.76 0.35
CA THR A 48 1.73 14.75 -0.54
C THR A 48 1.84 13.36 0.12
N ARG A 49 2.09 13.32 1.44
CA ARG A 49 2.15 12.05 2.19
C ARG A 49 0.75 11.46 2.41
N LEU A 50 -0.25 12.29 2.60
CA LEU A 50 -1.64 11.90 2.74
C LEU A 50 -2.15 11.30 1.43
N ASP A 51 -1.92 11.97 0.30
CA ASP A 51 -2.26 11.45 -1.03
C ASP A 51 -1.65 10.06 -1.29
N ARG A 52 -0.38 9.87 -0.90
CA ARG A 52 0.28 8.56 -1.04
C ARG A 52 -0.35 7.51 -0.14
N ASN A 53 -0.75 7.89 1.07
CA ASN A 53 -1.39 6.98 2.02
C ASN A 53 -2.78 6.56 1.52
N ASP A 54 -3.58 7.50 1.02
CA ASP A 54 -4.91 7.23 0.48
C ASP A 54 -4.83 6.26 -0.71
N ASN A 55 -3.91 6.51 -1.64
CA ASN A 55 -3.65 5.59 -2.76
C ASN A 55 -3.22 4.18 -2.30
N GLN A 56 -2.40 4.09 -1.25
CA GLN A 56 -2.00 2.79 -0.69
C GLN A 56 -3.16 2.09 0.00
N THR A 57 -3.98 2.83 0.73
CA THR A 57 -5.16 2.32 1.44
C THR A 57 -6.18 1.77 0.45
N ASP A 58 -6.45 2.48 -0.65
CA ASP A 58 -7.34 2.02 -1.72
C ASP A 58 -6.82 0.73 -2.37
N LEU A 59 -5.51 0.66 -2.65
CA LEU A 59 -4.90 -0.55 -3.20
C LEU A 59 -5.00 -1.74 -2.24
N VAL A 60 -4.79 -1.50 -0.94
CA VAL A 60 -4.94 -2.54 0.09
C VAL A 60 -6.39 -2.99 0.19
N GLY A 61 -7.35 -2.06 0.16
CA GLY A 61 -8.79 -2.37 0.13
C GLY A 61 -9.17 -3.24 -1.06
N GLN A 62 -8.66 -2.92 -2.26
CA GLN A 62 -8.90 -3.72 -3.46
C GLN A 62 -8.32 -5.14 -3.32
N LYS A 63 -7.09 -5.27 -2.84
CA LYS A 63 -6.44 -6.57 -2.60
C LYS A 63 -7.21 -7.39 -1.57
N LEU A 64 -7.66 -6.76 -0.50
CA LEU A 64 -8.44 -7.42 0.55
C LEU A 64 -9.78 -7.90 0.02
N SER A 65 -10.45 -7.11 -0.82
CA SER A 65 -11.70 -7.52 -1.50
C SER A 65 -11.51 -8.76 -2.37
N VAL A 66 -10.41 -8.83 -3.13
CA VAL A 66 -10.07 -10.03 -3.92
C VAL A 66 -9.83 -11.25 -3.02
N ILE A 67 -9.06 -11.09 -1.94
CA ILE A 67 -8.80 -12.18 -0.99
C ILE A 67 -10.09 -12.63 -0.31
N ALA A 68 -10.94 -11.69 0.10
CA ALA A 68 -12.25 -11.98 0.68
C ALA A 68 -13.11 -12.77 -0.31
N GLY A 69 -13.13 -12.39 -1.59
CA GLY A 69 -13.82 -13.14 -2.64
C GLY A 69 -13.26 -14.56 -2.84
N MET A 70 -11.95 -14.75 -2.75
CA MET A 70 -11.34 -16.09 -2.84
C MET A 70 -11.66 -16.98 -1.63
N MET A 71 -11.77 -16.36 -0.45
CA MET A 71 -12.09 -17.00 0.82
C MET A 71 -13.59 -17.16 1.06
N ASP A 72 -14.43 -16.62 0.17
CA ASP A 72 -15.86 -16.73 0.27
C ASP A 72 -16.28 -18.21 0.33
N PRO A 73 -17.17 -18.60 1.26
CA PRO A 73 -17.60 -19.98 1.44
C PRO A 73 -18.08 -20.64 0.15
N GLU A 74 -18.79 -19.92 -0.72
CA GLU A 74 -19.31 -20.48 -1.99
C GLU A 74 -18.17 -20.82 -2.95
N ASN A 75 -17.19 -19.90 -3.09
CA ASN A 75 -16.00 -20.13 -3.91
C ASN A 75 -15.12 -21.26 -3.35
N ARG A 76 -15.00 -21.35 -2.02
CA ARG A 76 -14.31 -22.47 -1.36
C ARG A 76 -15.02 -23.79 -1.61
N GLU A 77 -16.34 -23.85 -1.45
CA GLU A 77 -17.12 -25.06 -1.67
C GLU A 77 -17.02 -25.53 -3.13
N ARG A 78 -17.12 -24.61 -4.10
CA ARG A 78 -16.93 -24.92 -5.52
C ARG A 78 -15.54 -25.47 -5.80
N LEU A 79 -14.48 -24.88 -5.23
CA LEU A 79 -13.12 -25.39 -5.37
C LEU A 79 -13.00 -26.80 -4.77
N HIS A 80 -13.50 -27.01 -3.56
CA HIS A 80 -13.45 -28.31 -2.89
C HIS A 80 -14.14 -29.40 -3.70
N ARG A 81 -15.34 -29.14 -4.25
CA ARG A 81 -16.02 -30.09 -5.15
C ARG A 81 -15.21 -30.41 -6.40
N SER A 82 -14.54 -29.41 -6.98
CA SER A 82 -13.68 -29.63 -8.15
C SER A 82 -12.46 -30.49 -7.80
N LEU A 83 -11.83 -30.24 -6.65
CA LEU A 83 -10.68 -31.02 -6.18
C LEU A 83 -11.07 -32.46 -5.84
N GLU A 84 -12.24 -32.66 -5.24
CA GLU A 84 -12.76 -33.99 -4.95
C GLU A 84 -12.97 -34.79 -6.25
N ARG A 85 -13.59 -34.17 -7.27
CA ARG A 85 -13.79 -34.80 -8.57
C ARG A 85 -12.47 -35.21 -9.22
N LEU A 86 -11.49 -34.31 -9.25
CA LEU A 86 -10.15 -34.60 -9.78
C LEU A 86 -9.46 -35.74 -9.02
N THR A 87 -9.65 -35.80 -7.70
CA THR A 87 -9.09 -36.88 -6.87
C THR A 87 -9.69 -38.23 -7.27
N VAL A 88 -11.02 -38.30 -7.40
CA VAL A 88 -11.72 -39.53 -7.83
C VAL A 88 -11.30 -39.97 -9.23
N GLU A 89 -11.15 -39.03 -10.16
CA GLU A 89 -10.67 -39.32 -11.51
C GLU A 89 -9.23 -39.87 -11.49
N ALA A 90 -8.33 -39.25 -10.73
CA ALA A 90 -6.96 -39.71 -10.57
C ALA A 90 -6.89 -41.13 -9.95
N GLU A 91 -7.74 -41.42 -8.96
CA GLU A 91 -7.83 -42.76 -8.36
C GLU A 91 -8.35 -43.81 -9.33
N THR A 92 -9.29 -43.43 -10.20
CA THR A 92 -9.84 -44.31 -11.23
C THR A 92 -8.79 -44.62 -12.28
N ILE A 93 -8.13 -43.60 -12.82
CA ILE A 93 -7.02 -43.76 -13.78
C ILE A 93 -5.91 -44.63 -13.19
N ARG A 94 -5.54 -44.42 -11.92
CA ARG A 94 -4.54 -45.24 -11.24
C ARG A 94 -4.95 -46.72 -11.16
N ARG A 95 -6.24 -47.00 -10.88
CA ARG A 95 -6.76 -48.38 -10.88
C ARG A 95 -6.70 -48.99 -12.28
N ASP A 96 -7.11 -48.25 -13.30
CA ASP A 96 -7.11 -48.72 -14.69
C ASP A 96 -5.69 -49.03 -15.17
N VAL A 97 -4.72 -48.15 -14.86
CA VAL A 97 -3.29 -48.37 -15.16
C VAL A 97 -2.77 -49.62 -14.44
N ASN A 98 -3.11 -49.83 -13.17
CA ASN A 98 -2.70 -51.03 -12.44
C ASN A 98 -3.28 -52.31 -13.08
N ILE A 99 -4.54 -52.29 -13.52
CA ILE A 99 -5.17 -53.41 -14.22
C ILE A 99 -4.46 -53.67 -15.55
N LEU A 100 -4.23 -52.62 -16.35
CA LEU A 100 -3.49 -52.70 -17.62
C LEU A 100 -2.08 -53.26 -17.44
N GLN A 101 -1.34 -52.80 -16.43
CA GLN A 101 -0.02 -53.33 -16.09
C GLN A 101 -0.10 -54.80 -15.72
N HIS A 102 -1.10 -55.22 -14.95
CA HIS A 102 -1.29 -56.63 -14.60
C HIS A 102 -1.64 -57.50 -15.81
N MET A 103 -2.45 -56.98 -16.74
CA MET A 103 -2.80 -57.69 -17.97
C MET A 103 -1.62 -57.82 -18.94
N HIS A 104 -0.75 -56.81 -19.04
CA HIS A 104 0.42 -56.83 -19.93
C HIS A 104 1.65 -57.53 -19.35
N ASN A 105 1.85 -57.45 -18.03
CA ASN A 105 3.00 -58.08 -17.35
C ASN A 105 2.63 -59.40 -16.68
N GLY A 106 1.38 -59.85 -16.83
CA GLY A 106 0.88 -61.12 -16.32
C GLY A 106 1.13 -62.30 -17.26
N ARG A 107 0.85 -63.52 -16.79
CA ARG A 107 0.94 -64.74 -17.61
C ARG A 107 -0.27 -64.80 -18.53
N HIS A 108 -0.09 -64.54 -19.82
CA HIS A 108 -1.18 -64.59 -20.79
C HIS A 108 -1.77 -66.01 -20.89
N PRO A 109 -3.10 -66.14 -21.03
CA PRO A 109 -3.72 -67.43 -21.32
C PRO A 109 -3.14 -68.03 -22.60
N PRO A 110 -2.91 -69.35 -22.65
CA PRO A 110 -2.46 -70.00 -23.87
C PRO A 110 -3.51 -69.83 -24.96
N VAL A 111 -3.08 -69.34 -26.13
CA VAL A 111 -3.95 -69.17 -27.29
C VAL A 111 -4.12 -70.55 -27.94
N PRO A 112 -5.34 -71.02 -28.23
CA PRO A 112 -5.54 -72.26 -28.98
C PRO A 112 -4.95 -72.14 -30.38
N ASP A 113 -4.07 -73.07 -30.75
CA ASP A 113 -3.55 -73.18 -32.11
C ASP A 113 -4.66 -73.71 -33.04
N GLU A 114 -5.44 -72.82 -33.64
CA GLU A 114 -6.29 -73.16 -34.79
C GLU A 114 -5.44 -73.34 -36.05
N LYS A 115 -4.53 -74.33 -36.05
CA LYS A 115 -3.93 -74.90 -37.26
C LYS A 115 -3.60 -76.38 -37.06
N THR A 116 -4.64 -77.20 -36.92
CA THR A 116 -4.59 -78.61 -37.32
C THR A 116 -5.86 -78.97 -38.08
N GLY A 117 -5.81 -78.67 -39.39
CA GLY A 117 -6.63 -79.24 -40.45
C GLY A 117 -5.70 -79.68 -41.57
#